data_AF-A0A7R9AH01-F1
#
_entry.id   AF-A0A7R9AH01-F1
#
_cell.length_a   1.000
_cell.length_b   1.000
_cell.length_c   1.000
_cell.angle_alpha   90.00
_cell.angle_beta   90.00
_cell.angle_gamma   90.00
#
_symmetry.space_group_name_H-M   'P 1'
#
loop_
_entity.id
_entity.type
_entity.pdbx_description
1 polymer ?
#
loop_
_entity_poly.entity_id
_entity_poly.type
_entity_poly.pdbx_seq_one_letter_code
_entity_poly.pdbx_strand_id
1 'polypeptide(L)'
;MFPTGHLVDEIAIPDLGTIKATLINAGIPTVFVNASDIGYKGTELQDDINNDNKALELFEKIRSYGALKMGLIKDVSEAASRQHTPKVAFVAPPASYVSSSGKTVLASDMDLLVRALSMGKLHHAMMGTAAVAIGTAAAIPGTLVNLAAGGGEREAVRFGHPSGTLRVGAQAQQMDGEWTVT
;
A
#
# COMPACT_ATOMS: atom_id res chain seq x y z
N MET A 1 11.94 11.03 0.92
CA MET A 1 10.74 10.31 0.45
C MET A 1 10.70 8.86 0.92
N PHE A 2 11.77 8.08 0.74
CA PHE A 2 11.91 6.72 1.26
C PHE A 2 12.78 6.74 2.51
N PRO A 3 12.24 6.54 3.74
CA PRO A 3 13.01 6.68 4.97
C PRO A 3 14.21 5.73 5.10
N THR A 4 14.17 4.59 4.39
CA THR A 4 15.23 3.59 4.36
C THR A 4 16.29 3.84 3.28
N GLY A 5 16.05 4.78 2.38
CA GLY A 5 16.87 4.99 1.18
C GLY A 5 16.61 3.98 0.04
N HIS A 6 15.73 3.00 0.22
CA HIS A 6 15.42 1.98 -0.79
C HIS A 6 14.00 2.14 -1.36
N LEU A 7 13.83 1.80 -2.64
CA LEU A 7 12.50 1.73 -3.26
C LEU A 7 11.70 0.52 -2.77
N VAL A 8 12.41 -0.58 -2.49
CA VAL A 8 11.88 -1.83 -1.95
C VAL A 8 12.85 -2.33 -0.89
N ASP A 9 12.33 -2.57 0.31
CA ASP A 9 13.02 -3.22 1.42
C ASP A 9 12.50 -4.64 1.60
N GLU A 10 13.31 -5.46 2.28
CA GLU A 10 12.86 -6.71 2.88
C GLU A 10 12.59 -6.50 4.37
N ILE A 11 11.42 -6.95 4.84
CA ILE A 11 10.99 -6.87 6.23
C ILE A 11 10.81 -8.28 6.77
N ALA A 12 11.65 -8.69 7.73
CA ALA A 12 11.48 -9.92 8.47
C ALA A 12 10.40 -9.73 9.56
N ILE A 13 9.34 -10.52 9.49
CA ILE A 13 8.19 -10.46 10.40
C ILE A 13 8.04 -11.84 11.05
N PRO A 14 8.02 -11.94 12.39
CA PRO A 14 7.80 -13.21 13.08
C PRO A 14 6.52 -13.90 12.61
N ASP A 15 6.61 -15.22 12.42
CA ASP A 15 5.54 -16.13 11.97
C ASP A 15 5.08 -15.93 10.51
N LEU A 16 5.51 -14.87 9.82
CA LEU A 16 5.22 -14.61 8.41
C LEU A 16 6.43 -14.84 7.50
N GLY A 17 7.64 -14.66 8.04
CA GLY A 17 8.89 -14.70 7.27
C GLY A 17 9.28 -13.32 6.73
N THR A 18 10.08 -13.31 5.68
CA THR A 18 10.56 -12.07 5.04
C THR A 18 9.67 -11.73 3.85
N ILE A 19 9.12 -10.52 3.85
CA ILE A 19 8.31 -9.98 2.75
C ILE A 19 8.96 -8.74 2.14
N LYS A 20 8.64 -8.45 0.88
CA LYS A 20 9.04 -7.19 0.23
C LYS A 20 8.07 -6.08 0.58
N ALA A 21 8.59 -4.88 0.78
CA ALA A 21 7.78 -3.69 1.04
C ALA A 21 8.38 -2.43 0.43
N THR A 22 7.53 -1.55 -0.10
CA THR A 22 7.89 -0.15 -0.33
C THR A 22 7.50 0.66 0.89
N LEU A 23 8.46 1.39 1.45
CA LEU A 23 8.29 2.23 2.64
C LEU A 23 8.40 3.69 2.24
N ILE A 24 7.26 4.38 2.10
CA ILE A 24 7.23 5.74 1.55
C ILE A 24 6.62 6.73 2.55
N ASN A 25 7.14 7.95 2.55
CA ASN A 25 6.61 9.10 3.28
C ASN A 25 6.25 10.22 2.29
N ALA A 26 5.10 10.08 1.65
CA ALA A 26 4.51 11.05 0.73
C ALA A 26 2.98 11.08 0.94
N GLY A 27 2.42 12.25 1.26
CA GLY A 27 1.04 12.38 1.76
C GLY A 27 0.88 11.86 3.19
N ILE A 28 1.17 10.58 3.43
CA ILE A 28 1.25 9.95 4.76
C ILE A 28 2.26 8.80 4.73
N PRO A 29 3.01 8.52 5.82
CA PRO A 29 3.84 7.33 5.92
C PRO A 29 3.01 6.08 5.63
N THR A 30 3.43 5.30 4.63
CA THR A 30 2.68 4.14 4.13
C THR A 30 3.63 2.98 3.83
N VAL A 31 3.24 1.79 4.29
CA VAL A 31 3.87 0.51 4.00
C VAL A 31 3.05 -0.16 2.90
N PHE A 32 3.65 -0.36 1.72
CA PHE A 32 3.04 -1.12 0.62
C PHE A 32 3.69 -2.49 0.53
N VAL A 33 2.91 -3.57 0.50
CA VAL A 33 3.37 -4.95 0.30
C VAL A 33 2.64 -5.60 -0.88
N ASN A 34 3.17 -6.67 -1.48
CA ASN A 34 2.42 -7.40 -2.51
C ASN A 34 1.33 -8.25 -1.85
N ALA A 35 0.14 -8.28 -2.44
CA ALA A 35 -0.95 -9.15 -1.99
C ALA A 35 -0.53 -10.63 -1.99
N SER A 36 0.22 -11.07 -3.00
CA SER A 36 0.71 -12.44 -3.14
C SER A 36 1.64 -12.87 -2.00
N ASP A 37 2.45 -11.95 -1.47
CA ASP A 37 3.44 -12.25 -0.42
C ASP A 37 2.77 -12.52 0.93
N ILE A 38 1.49 -12.12 1.07
CA ILE A 38 0.70 -12.25 2.29
C ILE A 38 -0.58 -13.08 2.07
N GLY A 39 -0.68 -13.80 0.95
CA GLY A 39 -1.78 -14.75 0.68
C GLY A 39 -3.10 -14.13 0.19
N TYR A 40 -3.08 -12.89 -0.28
CA TYR A 40 -4.27 -12.18 -0.78
C TYR A 40 -4.23 -12.00 -2.31
N LYS A 41 -5.40 -11.75 -2.89
CA LYS A 41 -5.59 -11.50 -4.33
C LYS A 41 -5.46 -10.02 -4.69
N GLY A 42 -5.74 -9.12 -3.76
CA GLY A 42 -5.86 -7.68 -4.03
C GLY A 42 -7.30 -7.23 -4.33
N THR A 43 -8.24 -8.17 -4.46
CA THR A 43 -9.65 -7.91 -4.80
C THR A 43 -10.58 -7.88 -3.58
N GLU A 44 -10.06 -8.18 -2.39
CA GLU A 44 -10.83 -8.35 -1.14
C GLU A 44 -11.72 -7.15 -0.82
N LEU A 45 -12.91 -7.42 -0.27
CA LEU A 45 -13.82 -6.43 0.29
C LEU A 45 -13.71 -6.40 1.82
N GLN A 46 -14.48 -5.50 2.45
CA GLN A 46 -14.43 -5.32 3.89
C GLN A 46 -14.77 -6.60 4.65
N ASP A 47 -15.76 -7.38 4.19
CA ASP A 47 -16.17 -8.60 4.90
C ASP A 47 -15.12 -9.72 4.84
N ASP A 48 -14.25 -9.72 3.83
CA ASP A 48 -13.16 -10.70 3.70
C ASP A 48 -12.07 -10.50 4.75
N ILE A 49 -11.92 -9.28 5.31
CA ILE A 49 -10.82 -8.90 6.21
C ILE A 49 -11.32 -8.44 7.58
N ASN A 50 -12.35 -7.60 7.62
CA ASN A 50 -12.79 -6.94 8.85
C ASN A 50 -13.44 -7.89 9.87
N ASN A 51 -13.85 -9.08 9.42
CA ASN A 51 -14.42 -10.14 10.25
C ASN A 51 -13.42 -11.26 10.59
N ASP A 52 -12.18 -11.17 10.10
CA ASP A 52 -11.13 -12.14 10.38
C ASP A 52 -10.06 -11.53 11.30
N ASN A 53 -10.11 -11.89 12.59
CA ASN A 53 -9.14 -11.40 13.57
C ASN A 53 -7.69 -11.77 13.21
N LYS A 54 -7.45 -12.90 12.55
CA LYS A 54 -6.10 -13.30 12.14
C LYS A 54 -5.57 -12.39 11.04
N ALA A 55 -6.44 -12.01 10.10
CA ALA A 55 -6.11 -11.02 9.07
C ALA A 55 -5.76 -9.66 9.71
N LEU A 56 -6.57 -9.20 10.65
CA LEU A 56 -6.33 -7.92 11.33
C LEU A 56 -5.03 -7.92 12.13
N GLU A 57 -4.73 -9.01 12.85
CA GLU A 57 -3.46 -9.20 13.56
C GLU A 57 -2.26 -9.24 12.60
N LEU A 58 -2.40 -9.92 11.46
CA LEU A 58 -1.37 -9.95 10.42
C LEU A 58 -1.05 -8.55 9.88
N PHE A 59 -2.07 -7.76 9.53
CA PHE A 59 -1.86 -6.40 9.03
C PHE A 59 -1.28 -5.47 10.10
N GLU A 60 -1.68 -5.63 11.37
CA GLU A 60 -1.09 -4.86 12.47
C GLU A 60 0.39 -5.24 12.69
N LYS A 61 0.75 -6.52 12.58
CA LYS A 61 2.16 -6.94 12.58
C LYS A 61 2.93 -6.28 11.44
N ILE A 62 2.46 -6.38 10.19
CA ILE A 62 3.14 -5.75 9.04
C ILE A 62 3.30 -4.24 9.25
N ARG A 63 2.25 -3.56 9.71
CA ARG A 63 2.29 -2.11 9.98
C ARG A 63 3.34 -1.77 11.03
N SER A 64 3.38 -2.53 12.13
CA SER A 64 4.28 -2.27 13.26
C SER A 64 5.75 -2.49 12.88
N TYR A 65 6.05 -3.56 12.16
CA TYR A 65 7.41 -3.83 11.67
C TYR A 65 7.84 -2.84 10.58
N GLY A 66 6.91 -2.42 9.71
CA GLY A 66 7.15 -1.32 8.77
C GLY A 66 7.42 0.00 9.48
N ALA A 67 6.67 0.33 10.54
CA ALA A 67 6.89 1.52 11.35
C ALA A 67 8.29 1.55 11.98
N LEU A 68 8.72 0.40 12.53
CA LEU A 68 10.07 0.23 13.08
C LEU A 68 11.14 0.42 12.00
N LYS A 69 10.98 -0.23 10.84
CA LYS A 69 11.91 -0.13 9.71
C LYS A 69 12.00 1.29 9.14
N MET A 70 10.90 2.04 9.17
CA MET A 70 10.83 3.45 8.78
C MET A 70 11.42 4.41 9.83
N GLY A 71 11.81 3.91 11.02
CA GLY A 71 12.30 4.73 12.13
C GLY A 71 11.23 5.60 12.81
N LEU A 72 9.93 5.26 12.65
CA LEU A 72 8.81 5.99 13.25
C LEU A 72 8.57 5.62 14.72
N ILE A 73 9.08 4.46 15.13
CA ILE A 73 9.08 3.91 16.49
C ILE A 73 10.44 3.23 16.72
N LYS A 74 10.84 3.04 17.99
CA LYS A 74 12.11 2.37 18.34
C LYS A 74 11.91 0.92 18.77
N ASP A 75 10.72 0.61 19.29
CA ASP A 75 10.31 -0.74 19.65
C ASP A 75 8.91 -1.07 19.08
N VAL A 76 8.68 -2.33 18.70
CA VAL A 76 7.41 -2.78 18.10
C VAL A 76 6.22 -2.54 19.05
N SER A 77 6.42 -2.59 20.37
CA SER A 77 5.36 -2.34 21.35
C SER A 77 4.81 -0.91 21.32
N GLU A 78 5.59 0.07 20.84
CA GLU A 78 5.13 1.45 20.67
C GLU A 78 4.05 1.59 19.60
N ALA A 79 3.94 0.61 18.68
CA ALA A 79 2.94 0.64 17.63
C ALA A 79 1.50 0.65 18.19
N ALA A 80 1.27 0.04 19.36
CA ALA A 80 -0.03 -0.01 20.02
C ALA A 80 -0.57 1.39 20.37
N SER A 81 0.29 2.33 20.78
CA SER A 81 -0.08 3.72 21.08
C SER A 81 -0.04 4.63 19.84
N ARG A 82 0.44 4.12 18.69
CA ARG A 82 0.60 4.86 17.44
C ARG A 82 -0.18 4.23 16.28
N GLN A 83 -1.51 4.23 16.39
CA GLN A 83 -2.41 3.58 15.41
C GLN A 83 -2.62 4.37 14.11
N HIS A 84 -2.34 5.67 14.09
CA HIS A 84 -2.64 6.52 12.93
C HIS A 84 -1.60 6.43 11.81
N THR A 85 -0.31 6.27 12.14
CA THR A 85 0.82 6.22 11.18
C THR A 85 1.86 5.17 11.58
N PRO A 86 2.46 4.45 10.61
CA PRO A 86 2.16 4.49 9.18
C PRO A 86 0.83 3.80 8.85
N LYS A 87 0.33 4.00 7.63
CA LYS A 87 -0.71 3.15 7.04
C LYS A 87 -0.08 1.86 6.51
N VAL A 88 -0.87 0.81 6.40
CA VAL A 88 -0.49 -0.42 5.70
C VAL A 88 -1.45 -0.65 4.55
N ALA A 89 -0.91 -0.98 3.39
CA ALA A 89 -1.65 -1.28 2.19
C ALA A 89 -1.00 -2.43 1.44
N PHE A 90 -1.80 -3.20 0.71
CA PHE A 90 -1.32 -4.24 -0.18
C PHE A 90 -1.75 -3.96 -1.61
N VAL A 91 -0.88 -4.34 -2.55
CA VAL A 91 -1.02 -4.06 -3.98
C VAL A 91 -0.99 -5.34 -4.80
N ALA A 92 -1.69 -5.33 -5.93
CA ALA A 92 -1.68 -6.41 -6.91
C ALA A 92 -1.81 -5.86 -8.33
N PRO A 93 -1.40 -6.62 -9.36
CA PRO A 93 -1.76 -6.32 -10.74
C PRO A 93 -3.28 -6.23 -10.95
N PRO A 94 -3.75 -5.58 -12.03
CA PRO A 94 -5.18 -5.49 -12.34
C PRO A 94 -5.87 -6.85 -12.38
N ALA A 95 -6.99 -6.95 -11.68
CA ALA A 95 -7.91 -8.08 -11.80
C ALA A 95 -9.34 -7.58 -11.65
N SER A 96 -10.27 -8.17 -12.40
CA SER A 96 -11.68 -7.82 -12.32
C SER A 96 -12.28 -8.27 -10.99
N TYR A 97 -13.15 -7.46 -10.40
CA TYR A 97 -13.85 -7.78 -9.14
C TYR A 97 -15.23 -7.11 -9.09
N VAL A 98 -16.07 -7.58 -8.17
CA VAL A 98 -17.34 -6.91 -7.84
C VAL A 98 -17.06 -5.98 -6.65
N SER A 99 -17.30 -4.68 -6.84
CA SER A 99 -17.14 -3.68 -5.80
C SER A 99 -18.19 -3.82 -4.68
N SER A 100 -17.97 -3.13 -3.56
CA SER A 100 -18.93 -3.06 -2.45
C SER A 100 -20.30 -2.50 -2.84
N SER A 101 -20.43 -1.81 -3.97
CA SER A 101 -21.71 -1.35 -4.51
C SER A 101 -22.38 -2.36 -5.44
N GLY A 102 -21.84 -3.58 -5.59
CA GLY A 102 -22.33 -4.60 -6.52
C GLY A 102 -21.97 -4.37 -7.99
N LYS A 103 -21.20 -3.32 -8.31
CA LYS A 103 -20.76 -3.03 -9.69
C LYS A 103 -19.50 -3.82 -10.02
N THR A 104 -19.46 -4.44 -11.19
CA THR A 104 -18.24 -5.02 -11.75
C THR A 104 -17.27 -3.91 -12.13
N VAL A 105 -16.02 -4.04 -11.67
CA VAL A 105 -14.89 -3.24 -12.11
C VAL A 105 -13.99 -4.15 -12.94
N LEU A 106 -13.71 -3.78 -14.19
CA LEU A 106 -12.91 -4.62 -15.10
C LEU A 106 -11.43 -4.36 -14.89
N ALA A 107 -10.59 -5.39 -15.05
CA ALA A 107 -9.13 -5.25 -15.03
C ALA A 107 -8.64 -4.19 -16.04
N SER A 108 -9.31 -4.05 -17.18
CA SER A 108 -9.02 -3.02 -18.20
C SER A 108 -9.28 -1.58 -17.74
N ASP A 109 -10.05 -1.39 -16.67
CA ASP A 109 -10.42 -0.08 -16.15
C ASP A 109 -9.48 0.40 -15.05
N MET A 110 -8.36 -0.28 -14.81
CA MET A 110 -7.38 0.10 -13.78
C MET A 110 -5.96 -0.34 -14.14
N ASP A 111 -4.99 0.36 -13.59
CA ASP A 111 -3.57 0.06 -13.71
C ASP A 111 -3.11 -0.93 -12.64
N LEU A 112 -3.76 -0.94 -11.46
CA LEU A 112 -3.42 -1.81 -10.33
C LEU A 112 -4.59 -1.92 -9.34
N LEU A 113 -4.50 -2.88 -8.43
CA LEU A 113 -5.35 -2.98 -7.25
C LEU A 113 -4.62 -2.47 -6.02
N VAL A 114 -5.32 -1.71 -5.17
CA VAL A 114 -4.81 -1.32 -3.85
C VAL A 114 -5.90 -1.49 -2.80
N ARG A 115 -5.50 -2.04 -1.65
CA ARG A 115 -6.32 -2.20 -0.45
C ARG A 115 -5.53 -1.64 0.72
N ALA A 116 -6.14 -0.76 1.51
CA ALA A 116 -5.46 -0.09 2.61
C ALA A 116 -6.26 -0.23 3.90
N LEU A 117 -5.54 -0.39 5.01
CA LEU A 117 -6.10 -0.41 6.34
C LEU A 117 -5.90 0.94 7.03
N SER A 118 -6.88 1.34 7.82
CA SER A 118 -6.80 2.48 8.72
C SER A 118 -7.48 2.13 10.03
N MET A 119 -6.82 2.44 11.15
CA MET A 119 -7.34 2.12 12.48
C MET A 119 -7.71 0.64 12.64
N GLY A 120 -6.84 -0.25 12.13
CA GLY A 120 -7.00 -1.70 12.26
C GLY A 120 -8.11 -2.33 11.42
N LYS A 121 -8.69 -1.62 10.44
CA LYS A 121 -9.73 -2.15 9.55
C LYS A 121 -9.46 -1.80 8.08
N LEU A 122 -9.88 -2.68 7.18
CA LEU A 122 -9.90 -2.42 5.75
C LEU A 122 -10.85 -1.25 5.46
N HIS A 123 -10.30 -0.23 4.80
CA HIS A 123 -11.03 0.96 4.43
C HIS A 123 -12.00 0.67 3.27
N HIS A 124 -13.23 1.20 3.34
CA HIS A 124 -14.28 0.94 2.34
C HIS A 124 -13.91 1.42 0.92
N ALA A 125 -13.16 2.51 0.81
CA ALA A 125 -12.63 3.05 -0.44
C ALA A 125 -11.11 3.27 -0.34
N MET A 126 -10.64 4.51 -0.31
CA MET A 126 -9.25 4.86 -0.03
C MET A 126 -9.15 6.17 0.75
N MET A 127 -8.16 6.30 1.66
CA MET A 127 -7.89 7.55 2.36
C MET A 127 -7.20 8.54 1.41
N GLY A 128 -7.60 9.82 1.40
CA GLY A 128 -7.04 10.83 0.48
C GLY A 128 -5.51 10.94 0.57
N THR A 129 -4.94 10.91 1.77
CA THR A 129 -3.47 10.94 1.95
C THR A 129 -2.77 9.66 1.49
N ALA A 130 -3.42 8.50 1.59
CA ALA A 130 -2.90 7.25 1.03
C ALA A 130 -3.00 7.23 -0.50
N ALA A 131 -4.01 7.89 -1.07
CA ALA A 131 -4.12 8.07 -2.52
C ALA A 131 -2.94 8.89 -3.08
N VAL A 132 -2.47 9.91 -2.36
CA VAL A 132 -1.22 10.63 -2.66
C VAL A 132 -0.02 9.69 -2.58
N ALA A 133 0.08 8.85 -1.54
CA ALA A 133 1.15 7.86 -1.41
C ALA A 133 1.17 6.86 -2.57
N ILE A 134 0.00 6.40 -3.03
CA ILE A 134 -0.15 5.50 -4.19
C ILE A 134 0.34 6.20 -5.46
N GLY A 135 -0.16 7.39 -5.76
CA GLY A 135 0.25 8.13 -6.96
C GLY A 135 1.75 8.40 -6.97
N THR A 136 2.28 8.83 -5.82
CA THR A 136 3.71 9.11 -5.67
C THR A 136 4.57 7.85 -5.87
N ALA A 137 4.23 6.75 -5.21
CA ALA A 137 4.97 5.50 -5.37
C ALA A 137 4.85 4.95 -6.80
N ALA A 138 3.67 5.05 -7.42
CA ALA A 138 3.44 4.62 -8.80
C ALA A 138 4.29 5.39 -9.82
N ALA A 139 4.54 6.69 -9.58
CA ALA A 139 5.35 7.53 -10.44
C ALA A 139 6.86 7.23 -10.36
N ILE A 140 7.29 6.41 -9.39
CA ILE A 140 8.71 6.11 -9.15
C ILE A 140 9.00 4.68 -9.65
N PRO A 141 9.72 4.52 -10.78
CA PRO A 141 10.03 3.22 -11.34
C PRO A 141 10.73 2.30 -10.33
N GLY A 142 10.16 1.11 -10.11
CA GLY A 142 10.75 0.09 -9.24
C GLY A 142 10.18 -0.02 -7.82
N THR A 143 9.28 0.88 -7.39
CA THR A 143 8.49 0.62 -6.17
C THR A 143 7.50 -0.53 -6.40
N LEU A 144 7.03 -1.19 -5.34
CA LEU A 144 6.02 -2.24 -5.48
C LEU A 144 4.71 -1.73 -6.11
N VAL A 145 4.33 -0.49 -5.83
CA VAL A 145 3.13 0.14 -6.43
C VAL A 145 3.33 0.34 -7.93
N ASN A 146 4.50 0.84 -8.33
CA ASN A 146 4.85 1.00 -9.74
C ASN A 146 4.91 -0.34 -10.48
N LEU A 147 5.53 -1.35 -9.87
CA LEU A 147 5.64 -2.69 -10.45
C LEU A 147 4.26 -3.37 -10.58
N ALA A 148 3.39 -3.24 -9.57
CA ALA A 148 2.01 -3.72 -9.65
C ALA A 148 1.22 -3.03 -10.75
N ALA A 149 1.54 -1.76 -11.05
CA ALA A 149 0.94 -1.03 -12.17
C ALA A 149 1.46 -1.47 -13.56
N GLY A 150 2.53 -2.28 -13.62
CA GLY A 150 3.18 -2.72 -14.86
C GLY A 150 4.56 -2.09 -15.12
N GLY A 151 5.11 -1.35 -14.15
CA GLY A 151 6.44 -0.73 -14.24
C GLY A 151 6.48 0.55 -15.09
N GLY A 152 7.70 1.03 -15.34
CA GLY A 152 7.99 2.18 -16.20
C GLY A 152 7.69 3.54 -15.56
N GLU A 153 7.84 4.61 -16.33
CA GLU A 153 7.42 5.96 -15.92
C GLU A 153 5.90 6.09 -15.96
N ARG A 154 5.31 6.70 -14.91
CA ARG A 154 3.85 6.87 -14.79
C ARG A 154 3.50 8.22 -14.18
N GLU A 155 2.95 9.12 -14.99
CA GLU A 155 2.46 10.42 -14.49
C GLU A 155 1.15 10.30 -13.72
N ALA A 156 0.38 9.25 -13.98
CA ALA A 156 -0.86 8.94 -13.30
C ALA A 156 -1.17 7.46 -13.32
N VAL A 157 -1.91 7.01 -12.30
CA VAL A 157 -2.50 5.67 -12.24
C VAL A 157 -3.94 5.75 -11.80
N ARG A 158 -4.75 4.83 -12.31
CA ARG A 158 -6.09 4.52 -11.85
C ARG A 158 -6.02 3.20 -11.08
N PHE A 159 -6.25 3.23 -9.77
CA PHE A 159 -6.25 2.01 -8.97
C PHE A 159 -7.66 1.59 -8.59
N GLY A 160 -7.89 0.27 -8.52
CA GLY A 160 -9.09 -0.31 -7.95
C GLY A 160 -8.99 -0.43 -6.43
N HIS A 161 -10.00 0.09 -5.72
CA HIS A 161 -10.24 0.00 -4.27
C HIS A 161 -11.61 -0.66 -4.01
N PRO A 162 -12.00 -1.04 -2.77
CA PRO A 162 -13.18 -1.89 -2.58
C PRO A 162 -14.49 -1.31 -3.16
N SER A 163 -14.70 0.01 -3.08
CA SER A 163 -15.88 0.67 -3.68
C SER A 163 -15.79 1.05 -5.17
N GLY A 164 -14.70 0.81 -5.90
CA GLY A 164 -14.56 1.26 -7.29
C GLY A 164 -13.13 1.63 -7.68
N THR A 165 -12.94 2.62 -8.57
CA THR A 165 -11.61 3.10 -8.97
C THR A 165 -11.39 4.56 -8.64
N LEU A 166 -10.12 4.93 -8.43
CA LEU A 166 -9.69 6.32 -8.25
C LEU A 166 -8.47 6.58 -9.14
N ARG A 167 -8.49 7.70 -9.88
CA ARG A 167 -7.34 8.17 -10.66
C ARG A 167 -6.56 9.21 -9.86
N VAL A 168 -5.26 9.01 -9.73
CA VAL A 168 -4.32 9.92 -9.07
C VAL A 168 -3.12 10.18 -9.97
N GLY A 169 -2.62 11.40 -9.94
CA GLY A 169 -1.40 11.80 -10.64
C GLY A 169 -0.32 12.20 -9.66
N ALA A 170 0.94 12.01 -10.05
CA ALA A 170 2.10 12.56 -9.38
C ALA A 170 3.20 12.76 -10.41
N GLN A 171 3.89 13.90 -10.37
CA GLN A 171 5.09 14.10 -11.18
C GLN A 171 6.30 13.89 -10.28
N ALA A 172 7.05 12.82 -10.54
CA ALA A 172 8.27 12.50 -9.83
C ALA A 172 9.48 12.84 -10.70
N GLN A 173 10.44 13.58 -10.14
CA GLN A 173 11.73 13.84 -10.77
C GLN A 173 12.84 13.42 -9.81
N GLN A 174 13.91 12.82 -10.35
CA GLN A 174 15.10 12.51 -9.59
C GLN A 174 16.10 13.65 -9.75
N MET A 175 16.45 14.32 -8.65
CA MET A 175 17.46 15.37 -8.59
C MET A 175 18.56 14.91 -7.62
N ASP A 176 19.80 14.85 -8.09
CA ASP A 176 20.97 14.43 -7.28
C ASP A 176 20.81 13.06 -6.58
N GLY A 177 20.09 12.13 -7.21
CA GLY A 177 19.80 10.80 -6.66
C GLY A 177 18.60 10.75 -5.71
N GLU A 178 18.04 11.90 -5.33
CA GLU A 178 16.85 12.01 -4.49
C GLU A 178 15.58 12.24 -5.32
N TRP A 179 14.49 11.57 -4.92
CA TRP A 179 13.18 11.75 -5.55
C TRP A 179 12.44 12.96 -4.97
N THR A 180 12.05 13.87 -5.85
CA THR A 180 11.18 15.01 -5.56
C THR A 180 9.85 14.83 -6.30
N VAL A 181 8.74 15.14 -5.65
CA VAL A 181 7.39 15.06 -6.25
C VAL A 181 6.69 16.40 -6.14
N THR A 182 6.08 16.83 -7.24
CA THR A 182 5.25 18.04 -7.36
C THR A 182 3.83 17.70 -7.77
#